data_AF-A0A958KK39-F1
#
_entry.id   AF-A0A958KK39-F1
#
_cell.length_a   1.000
_cell.length_b   1.000
_cell.length_c   1.000
_cell.angle_alpha   90.00
_cell.angle_beta   90.00
_cell.angle_gamma   90.00
#
_symmetry.space_group_name_H-M   'P 1'
#
loop_
_entity.id
_entity.type
_entity.pdbx_description
1 polymer ?
#
loop_
_entity_poly.entity_id
_entity_poly.type
_entity_poly.pdbx_seq_one_letter_code
_entity_poly.pdbx_strand_id
1 'polypeptide(L)'
;AFLDKVATKRNVLSLFIVLLLSYLLSKVWLRFGWKMAGSSDVKVRRAYIAYASLASDIGLPRRIGETRHEYASRLISTRSFDGSALTKLTEKSVYGQTNAVHDSEIDQAVSEYIGSFDSGQSKLKRVLAFLSPMSLKRWGKW
;
A
#
# COMPACT_ATOMS: atom_id res chain seq x y z
N ALA A 1 -23.66 5.52 39.64
CA ALA A 1 -23.15 6.82 39.14
C ALA A 1 -21.62 6.85 38.92
N PHE A 2 -20.78 6.71 39.95
CA PHE A 2 -19.30 6.73 39.78
C PHE A 2 -18.77 5.46 39.08
N LEU A 3 -19.22 4.28 39.50
CA LEU A 3 -18.85 3.00 38.88
C LEU A 3 -19.25 2.94 37.40
N ASP A 4 -20.41 3.47 37.03
CA ASP A 4 -20.86 3.55 35.62
C ASP A 4 -19.94 4.43 34.77
N LYS A 5 -19.45 5.55 35.32
CA LYS A 5 -18.47 6.42 34.63
C LYS A 5 -17.13 5.72 34.43
N VAL A 6 -16.67 4.94 35.41
CA VAL A 6 -15.42 4.16 35.30
C VAL A 6 -15.57 3.02 34.31
N ALA A 7 -16.68 2.28 34.35
CA ALA A 7 -16.99 1.21 33.41
C ALA A 7 -17.10 1.75 31.98
N THR A 8 -17.77 2.89 31.78
CA THR A 8 -17.88 3.55 30.47
C THR A 8 -16.51 3.97 29.93
N LYS A 9 -15.65 4.58 30.77
CA LYS A 9 -14.27 4.95 30.37
C LYS A 9 -13.43 3.74 29.98
N ARG A 10 -13.53 2.64 30.74
CA ARG A 10 -12.81 1.39 30.44
C ARG A 10 -13.29 0.78 29.12
N ASN A 11 -14.60 0.76 28.88
CA ASN A 11 -15.17 0.27 27.63
C ASN A 11 -14.74 1.11 26.42
N VAL A 12 -14.74 2.44 26.56
CA VAL A 12 -14.27 3.36 25.50
C VAL A 12 -12.79 3.14 25.20
N LEU A 13 -11.95 2.98 26.23
CA LEU A 13 -10.53 2.70 26.04
C LEU A 13 -10.31 1.35 25.34
N SER A 14 -11.00 0.29 25.78
CA SER A 14 -10.93 -1.02 25.13
C SER A 14 -11.37 -0.96 23.67
N LEU A 15 -12.47 -0.26 23.38
CA LEU A 15 -12.94 -0.05 22.01
C LEU A 15 -11.90 0.68 21.16
N PHE A 16 -11.29 1.74 21.70
CA PHE A 16 -10.24 2.49 21.01
C PHE A 16 -9.01 1.61 20.70
N ILE A 17 -8.59 0.77 21.65
CA ILE A 17 -7.48 -0.17 21.44
C ILE A 17 -7.81 -1.17 20.34
N VAL A 18 -9.01 -1.76 20.35
CA VAL A 18 -9.43 -2.71 19.31
C VAL A 18 -9.45 -2.04 17.93
N LEU A 19 -9.98 -0.82 17.84
CA LEU A 19 -10.00 -0.05 16.59
C LEU A 19 -8.58 0.26 16.11
N LEU A 20 -7.69 0.69 17.00
CA LEU A 20 -6.28 0.96 16.66
C LEU A 20 -5.56 -0.29 16.17
N LEU A 21 -5.76 -1.44 16.82
CA LEU A 21 -5.19 -2.72 16.40
C LEU A 21 -5.73 -3.15 15.04
N SER A 22 -7.04 -3.05 14.82
CA SER A 22 -7.65 -3.38 13.52
C SER A 22 -7.12 -2.49 12.39
N TYR A 23 -6.88 -1.21 12.67
CA TYR A 23 -6.28 -0.26 11.76
C TYR A 23 -4.85 -0.67 11.39
N LEU A 24 -4.01 -0.95 12.39
CA LEU A 24 -2.62 -1.35 12.17
C LEU A 24 -2.53 -2.68 11.40
N LEU A 25 -3.37 -3.66 11.74
CA LEU A 25 -3.43 -4.94 11.03
C LEU A 25 -3.82 -4.75 9.56
N SER A 26 -4.81 -3.91 9.28
CA SER A 26 -5.24 -3.59 7.91
C SER A 26 -4.11 -2.95 7.11
N LYS A 27 -3.30 -2.09 7.74
CA LYS A 27 -2.15 -1.42 7.12
C LYS A 27 -1.02 -2.40 6.83
N VAL A 28 -0.68 -3.25 7.80
CA VAL A 28 0.30 -4.34 7.62
C VAL A 28 -0.14 -5.27 6.48
N TRP A 29 -1.42 -5.62 6.44
CA TRP A 29 -1.98 -6.45 5.36
C TRP A 29 -1.87 -5.78 3.99
N LEU A 30 -2.20 -4.49 3.87
CA LEU A 30 -2.02 -3.77 2.60
C LEU A 30 -0.56 -3.69 2.15
N ARG A 31 0.38 -3.63 3.10
CA ARG A 31 1.82 -3.50 2.83
C ARG A 31 2.48 -4.82 2.46
N PHE A 32 2.10 -5.90 3.13
CA PHE A 32 2.82 -7.17 3.08
C PHE A 32 1.97 -8.35 2.63
N GLY A 33 0.64 -8.19 2.50
CA GLY A 33 -0.28 -9.26 2.12
C GLY A 33 -0.06 -9.81 0.70
N TRP A 34 0.78 -9.16 -0.11
CA TRP A 34 1.24 -9.70 -1.38
C TRP A 34 2.15 -10.93 -1.18
N LYS A 35 2.95 -11.00 -0.11
CA LYS A 35 3.82 -12.15 0.18
C LYS A 35 3.06 -13.45 0.48
N MET A 36 1.78 -13.32 0.86
CA MET A 36 0.91 -14.46 1.18
C MET A 36 0.00 -14.87 0.02
N ALA A 37 0.17 -14.29 -1.17
CA ALA A 37 -0.62 -14.67 -2.34
C ALA A 37 -0.09 -15.98 -2.92
N GLY A 38 -0.97 -16.98 -3.08
CA GLY A 38 -0.61 -18.30 -3.63
C GLY A 38 -0.44 -18.35 -5.15
N SER A 39 -0.90 -17.32 -5.88
CA SER A 39 -0.78 -17.23 -7.34
C SER A 39 -0.07 -15.94 -7.74
N SER A 40 0.83 -16.01 -8.72
CA SER A 40 1.64 -14.87 -9.16
C SER A 40 0.78 -13.68 -9.64
N ASP A 41 -0.36 -13.90 -10.28
CA ASP A 41 -1.26 -12.80 -10.70
C ASP A 41 -1.83 -12.02 -9.51
N VAL A 42 -2.31 -12.74 -8.48
CA VAL A 42 -2.78 -12.12 -7.23
C VAL A 42 -1.63 -11.45 -6.50
N LYS A 43 -0.42 -12.03 -6.55
CA LYS A 43 0.80 -11.46 -5.95
C LYS A 43 1.15 -10.12 -6.60
N VAL A 44 1.19 -10.04 -7.93
CA VAL A 44 1.41 -8.79 -8.70
C VAL A 44 0.35 -7.75 -8.34
N ARG A 45 -0.94 -8.13 -8.38
CA ARG A 45 -2.03 -7.20 -8.05
C ARG A 45 -1.92 -6.65 -6.63
N ARG A 46 -1.63 -7.50 -5.64
CA ARG A 46 -1.44 -7.07 -4.25
C ARG A 46 -0.17 -6.24 -4.06
N ALA A 47 0.91 -6.55 -4.78
CA ALA A 47 2.14 -5.75 -4.77
C ALA A 47 1.89 -4.34 -5.34
N TYR A 48 1.11 -4.24 -6.43
CA TYR A 48 0.67 -2.95 -6.95
C TYR A 48 -0.20 -2.18 -5.94
N ILE A 49 -1.12 -2.84 -5.24
CA ILE A 49 -1.91 -2.21 -4.16
C ILE A 49 -1.01 -1.73 -3.01
N ALA A 50 0.00 -2.51 -2.63
CA ALA A 50 0.99 -2.12 -1.62
C ALA A 50 1.76 -0.85 -2.04
N TYR A 51 2.17 -0.78 -3.30
CA TYR A 51 2.78 0.41 -3.89
C TYR A 51 1.84 1.61 -3.89
N ALA A 52 0.65 1.48 -4.46
CA ALA A 52 -0.31 2.59 -4.60
C ALA A 52 -0.81 3.09 -3.24
N SER A 53 -0.96 2.18 -2.26
CA SER A 53 -1.25 2.56 -0.87
C SER A 53 -0.11 3.34 -0.22
N LEU A 54 1.15 3.09 -0.59
CA LEU A 54 2.29 3.87 -0.11
C LEU A 54 2.26 5.28 -0.66
N ALA A 55 2.09 5.37 -1.98
CA ALA A 55 1.99 6.63 -2.67
C ALA A 55 0.78 7.45 -2.20
N SER A 56 -0.35 6.83 -1.86
CA SER A 56 -1.48 7.57 -1.28
C SER A 56 -1.19 8.11 0.13
N ASP A 57 -0.48 7.34 0.95
CA ASP A 57 -0.19 7.70 2.34
C ASP A 57 0.73 8.90 2.49
N ILE A 58 1.65 9.09 1.55
CA ILE A 58 2.54 10.25 1.43
C ILE A 58 1.87 11.46 0.75
N GLY A 59 0.59 11.36 0.38
CA GLY A 59 -0.13 12.44 -0.29
C GLY A 59 -0.04 12.46 -1.82
N LEU A 60 0.38 11.36 -2.45
CA LEU A 60 0.37 11.18 -3.92
C LEU A 60 -0.64 10.10 -4.38
N PRO A 61 -1.94 10.27 -4.08
CA PRO A 61 -2.97 9.35 -4.54
C PRO A 61 -3.11 9.35 -6.07
N ARG A 62 -3.57 8.23 -6.65
CA ARG A 62 -4.00 8.15 -8.05
C ARG A 62 -5.23 9.03 -8.29
N ARG A 63 -5.21 9.85 -9.32
CA ARG A 63 -6.33 10.74 -9.69
C ARG A 63 -7.47 9.94 -10.34
N ILE A 64 -8.68 10.47 -10.32
CA ILE A 64 -9.83 9.85 -10.99
C ILE A 64 -9.58 9.90 -12.50
N GLY A 65 -9.79 8.78 -13.20
CA GLY A 65 -9.55 8.67 -14.65
C GLY A 65 -8.09 8.45 -15.05
N GLU A 66 -7.13 8.64 -14.15
CA GLU A 66 -5.70 8.47 -14.43
C GLU A 66 -5.38 6.99 -14.72
N THR A 67 -4.68 6.69 -15.81
CA THR A 67 -4.24 5.33 -16.12
C THR A 67 -3.11 4.88 -15.18
N ARG A 68 -2.80 3.57 -15.13
CA ARG A 68 -1.66 3.10 -14.30
C ARG A 68 -0.32 3.65 -14.81
N HIS A 69 -0.17 3.74 -16.13
CA HIS A 69 0.98 4.33 -16.81
C HIS A 69 1.16 5.82 -16.50
N GLU A 70 0.09 6.60 -16.59
CA GLU A 70 0.10 8.02 -16.22
C GLU A 70 0.45 8.20 -14.74
N TYR A 71 -0.15 7.37 -13.87
CA TYR A 71 0.12 7.41 -12.44
C TYR A 71 1.59 7.15 -12.12
N ALA A 72 2.17 6.09 -12.70
CA ALA A 72 3.59 5.76 -12.52
C ALA A 72 4.49 6.89 -13.05
N SER A 73 4.21 7.42 -14.24
CA SER A 73 4.98 8.50 -14.86
C SER A 73 4.97 9.78 -14.00
N ARG A 74 3.82 10.10 -13.39
CA ARG A 74 3.69 11.24 -12.47
C ARG A 74 4.45 11.02 -11.16
N LEU A 75 4.45 9.80 -10.62
CA LEU A 75 5.20 9.49 -9.40
C LEU A 75 6.71 9.60 -9.61
N ILE A 76 7.19 9.17 -10.78
CA ILE A 76 8.59 9.31 -11.20
C ILE A 76 8.96 10.80 -11.36
N SER A 77 8.11 11.61 -12.02
CA SER A 77 8.37 13.04 -12.20
C SER A 77 8.40 13.83 -10.89
N THR A 78 7.67 13.35 -9.88
CA THR A 78 7.67 13.93 -8.51
C THR A 78 8.94 13.51 -7.72
N ARG A 79 9.90 12.80 -8.34
CA ARG A 79 11.17 12.28 -7.77
C ARG A 79 11.02 11.55 -6.44
N SER A 80 9.83 11.02 -6.17
CA SER A 80 9.51 10.45 -4.87
C SER A 80 9.50 8.93 -4.92
N PHE A 81 9.10 8.35 -6.07
CA PHE A 81 8.83 6.93 -6.21
C PHE A 81 8.95 6.47 -7.66
N ASP A 82 9.71 5.39 -7.90
CA ASP A 82 9.64 4.65 -9.16
C ASP A 82 8.83 3.35 -8.97
N GLY A 83 7.66 3.27 -9.60
CA GLY A 83 6.84 2.07 -9.65
C GLY A 83 6.57 1.58 -11.06
N SER A 84 7.41 2.00 -12.02
CA SER A 84 7.28 1.59 -13.42
C SER A 84 7.38 0.07 -13.59
N ALA A 85 8.29 -0.58 -12.86
CA ALA A 85 8.47 -2.04 -12.89
C ALA A 85 7.19 -2.78 -12.49
N LEU A 86 6.56 -2.41 -11.37
CA LEU A 86 5.29 -2.99 -10.93
C LEU A 86 4.14 -2.74 -11.90
N THR A 87 4.10 -1.57 -12.51
CA THR A 87 3.08 -1.23 -13.51
C THR A 87 3.21 -2.12 -14.74
N LYS A 88 4.44 -2.31 -15.25
CA LYS A 88 4.74 -3.22 -16.36
C LYS A 88 4.39 -4.67 -16.02
N LEU A 89 4.71 -5.14 -14.82
CA LEU A 89 4.34 -6.50 -14.38
C LEU A 89 2.83 -6.69 -14.30
N THR A 90 2.10 -5.67 -13.83
CA THR A 90 0.63 -5.71 -13.77
C THR A 90 0.00 -5.76 -15.16
N GLU A 91 0.62 -5.12 -16.16
CA GLU A 91 0.15 -5.20 -17.54
C GLU A 91 0.53 -6.52 -18.20
N LYS A 92 1.75 -7.01 -17.94
CA LYS A 92 2.20 -8.33 -18.37
C LYS A 92 1.28 -9.44 -17.84
N SER A 93 0.82 -9.35 -16.58
CA SER A 93 -0.11 -10.34 -16.03
C SER A 93 -1.53 -10.26 -16.58
N VAL A 94 -1.98 -9.07 -17.02
CA VAL A 94 -3.34 -8.88 -17.56
C VAL A 94 -3.42 -9.19 -19.06
N TYR A 95 -2.39 -8.79 -19.83
CA TYR A 95 -2.39 -8.85 -21.30
C TYR A 95 -1.42 -9.89 -21.87
N GLY A 96 -0.52 -10.44 -21.06
CA GLY A 96 0.42 -11.47 -21.50
C GLY A 96 -0.29 -12.81 -21.68
N GLN A 97 -0.44 -13.27 -22.93
CA GLN A 97 -1.14 -14.51 -23.25
C GLN A 97 -0.33 -15.79 -22.96
N THR A 98 0.96 -15.70 -22.59
CA THR A 98 1.84 -16.89 -22.60
C THR A 98 2.98 -16.93 -21.59
N ASN A 99 3.34 -15.83 -20.91
CA ASN A 99 4.46 -15.81 -19.97
C ASN A 99 3.97 -15.58 -18.54
N ALA A 100 3.97 -16.63 -17.72
CA ALA A 100 3.74 -16.51 -16.30
C ALA A 100 4.77 -15.55 -15.69
N VAL A 101 4.30 -14.55 -14.94
CA VAL A 101 5.19 -13.65 -14.21
C VAL A 101 5.86 -14.46 -13.11
N HIS A 102 7.19 -14.53 -13.14
CA HIS A 102 7.94 -15.24 -12.12
C HIS A 102 7.96 -14.44 -10.82
N ASP A 103 7.89 -15.15 -9.70
CA ASP A 103 7.89 -14.57 -8.36
C ASP A 103 9.12 -13.69 -8.08
N SER A 104 10.28 -14.04 -8.66
CA SER A 104 11.52 -13.27 -8.58
C SER A 104 11.42 -11.91 -9.27
N GLU A 105 10.70 -11.80 -10.39
CA GLU A 105 10.45 -10.51 -11.06
C GLU A 105 9.63 -9.58 -10.15
N ILE A 106 8.67 -10.15 -9.42
CA ILE A 106 7.82 -9.40 -8.48
C ILE A 106 8.65 -8.91 -7.31
N ASP A 107 9.46 -9.78 -6.70
CA ASP A 107 10.32 -9.43 -5.57
C ASP A 107 11.34 -8.35 -5.97
N GLN A 108 11.92 -8.46 -7.17
CA GLN A 108 12.81 -7.45 -7.72
C GLN A 108 12.09 -6.10 -7.90
N ALA A 109 10.94 -6.08 -8.58
CA ALA A 109 10.19 -4.84 -8.78
C ALA A 109 9.75 -4.20 -7.46
N VAL A 110 9.45 -5.02 -6.44
CA VAL A 110 9.16 -4.55 -5.08
C VAL A 110 10.40 -3.91 -4.45
N SER A 111 11.56 -4.57 -4.55
CA SER A 111 12.81 -4.05 -3.99
C SER A 111 13.24 -2.73 -4.65
N GLU A 112 13.02 -2.58 -5.96
CA GLU A 112 13.34 -1.37 -6.71
C GLU A 112 12.51 -0.17 -6.22
N TYR A 113 11.19 -0.33 -6.06
CA TYR A 113 10.39 0.80 -5.57
C TYR A 113 10.69 1.12 -4.11
N ILE A 114 10.95 0.12 -3.25
CA ILE A 114 11.32 0.35 -1.84
C ILE A 114 12.66 1.11 -1.78
N GLY A 115 13.64 0.71 -2.58
CA GLY A 115 14.92 1.42 -2.69
C GLY A 115 14.78 2.86 -3.18
N SER A 116 13.91 3.10 -4.17
CA SER A 116 13.60 4.45 -4.67
C SER A 116 12.97 5.33 -3.59
N PHE A 117 12.10 4.76 -2.75
CA PHE A 117 11.47 5.48 -1.64
C PHE A 117 12.47 5.83 -0.53
N ASP A 118 13.34 4.87 -0.19
CA ASP A 118 14.29 5.00 0.91
C ASP A 118 15.37 6.05 0.64
N SER A 119 15.73 6.23 -0.63
CA SER A 119 16.69 7.26 -1.06
C SER A 119 16.10 8.66 -1.12
N GLY A 120 14.79 8.81 -1.35
CA GLY A 120 14.14 10.10 -1.56
C GLY A 120 13.50 10.75 -0.32
N GLN A 121 13.25 10.00 0.77
CA GLN A 121 12.42 10.49 1.89
C GLN A 121 13.04 10.24 3.28
N SER A 122 12.88 11.22 4.18
CA SER A 122 13.35 11.11 5.57
C SER A 122 12.60 10.00 6.33
N LYS A 123 13.29 9.30 7.25
CA LYS A 123 12.71 8.20 8.06
C LYS A 123 11.41 8.60 8.75
N LEU A 124 11.34 9.83 9.26
CA LEU A 124 10.15 10.39 9.92
C LEU A 124 8.95 10.48 8.98
N LYS A 125 9.13 10.98 7.74
CA LYS A 125 8.05 11.02 6.75
C LYS A 125 7.51 9.62 6.43
N ARG A 126 8.36 8.60 6.44
CA ARG A 126 7.95 7.20 6.22
C ARG A 126 7.06 6.68 7.34
N VAL A 127 7.42 6.93 8.60
CA VAL A 127 6.61 6.53 9.76
C VAL A 127 5.28 7.28 9.78
N LEU A 128 5.29 8.59 9.52
CA LEU A 128 4.07 9.39 9.47
C LEU A 128 3.16 8.97 8.31
N ALA A 129 3.72 8.66 7.14
CA ALA A 129 2.97 8.09 6.03
C ALA A 129 2.35 6.74 6.41
N PHE A 130 3.10 5.87 7.09
CA PHE A 130 2.54 4.61 7.58
C PHE A 130 1.34 4.82 8.51
N LEU A 131 1.32 5.87 9.32
CA LEU A 131 0.17 6.19 10.20
C LEU A 131 -0.97 6.93 9.49
N SER A 132 -0.80 7.36 8.24
CA SER A 132 -1.82 8.07 7.47
C SER A 132 -3.03 7.19 7.13
N PRO A 133 -4.28 7.65 7.33
CA PRO A 133 -5.47 6.86 6.99
C PRO A 133 -5.83 6.89 5.50
N MET A 134 -5.09 7.64 4.67
CA MET A 134 -5.40 7.89 3.25
C MET A 134 -5.54 6.58 2.44
N SER A 135 -4.66 5.61 2.64
CA SER A 135 -4.71 4.32 1.97
C SER A 135 -5.99 3.52 2.27
N LEU A 136 -6.48 3.54 3.51
CA LEU A 136 -7.68 2.79 3.87
C LEU A 136 -8.96 3.38 3.28
N LYS A 137 -9.01 4.71 3.08
CA LYS A 137 -10.13 5.37 2.38
C LYS A 137 -10.33 4.84 0.95
N ARG A 138 -9.29 4.25 0.36
CA ARG A 138 -9.29 3.70 -1.00
C ARG A 138 -9.42 2.18 -1.06
N TRP A 139 -9.79 1.53 0.04
CA TRP A 139 -10.02 0.08 0.04
C TRP A 139 -10.99 -0.31 -1.08
N GLY A 140 -10.56 -1.24 -1.94
CA GLY A 140 -11.33 -1.69 -3.11
C GLY A 140 -11.30 -0.77 -4.35
N LYS A 141 -10.63 0.40 -4.31
CA LYS A 141 -10.60 1.40 -5.41
C LYS A 141 -9.20 1.60 -6.03
N TRP A 142 -8.44 0.51 -6.14
CA TRP A 142 -7.04 0.50 -6.59
C TRP A 142 -6.87 0.12 -8.05
#